data_AF-A0A3N5Y3I6-F1
#
_entry.id   AF-A0A3N5Y3I6-F1
#
_cell.length_a   1.000
_cell.length_b   1.000
_cell.length_c   1.000
_cell.angle_alpha   90.00
_cell.angle_beta   90.00
_cell.angle_gamma   90.00
#
_symmetry.space_group_name_H-M   'P 1'
#
loop_
_entity.id
_entity.type
_entity.pdbx_description
1 polymer ?
#
loop_
_entity_poly.entity_id
_entity_poly.type
_entity_poly.pdbx_seq_one_letter_code
_entity_poly.pdbx_strand_id
1 'polypeptide(L)'
;MINTVSFSTESRGLLQARQLSDEEITDFATLIQQMKQSENNAKQHLNSLSPQELELLRKANSLADPIMASQVSEEGAMNLFRQPDNSDSVDLNNDGIVEVGVARNVQFPPANAPQWVSDAWEEATKGMTWADRATAELHLHSAIYGINIDGVSSKTPLSPGEQWSEAGIKRLFKDLHGSLEFAVSLDGWTPQHKARLALYERFESALSASAPSAFNLSQSAQSSFGNHSVAEAQEPAKEAEHTTSKENEKIRELNTLLLYARLGIDKQKLDKIAEKMAEVENDPTLSKAQKYKKLQALEQQRLEIIEEAQRRTMEQEKRKALLGDLAVTDERLKEQSLKSLLGR
;
A
#
# COMPACT_ATOMS: atom_id res chain seq x y z
N MET A 1 -7.46 1.78 44.08
CA MET A 1 -6.33 2.00 43.16
C MET A 1 -6.86 1.73 41.76
N ILE A 2 -6.91 2.74 40.90
CA ILE A 2 -7.33 2.54 39.51
C ILE A 2 -6.16 1.88 38.79
N ASN A 3 -6.39 0.72 38.18
CA ASN A 3 -5.39 0.06 37.35
C ASN A 3 -5.26 0.90 36.06
N THR A 4 -4.27 1.77 35.99
CA THR A 4 -4.04 2.62 34.82
C THR A 4 -3.39 1.81 33.70
N VAL A 5 -3.75 2.12 32.45
CA VAL A 5 -3.15 1.47 31.28
C VAL A 5 -1.65 1.76 31.27
N SER A 6 -0.84 0.70 31.16
CA SER A 6 0.60 0.84 30.97
C SER A 6 0.92 1.01 29.49
N PHE A 7 1.53 2.14 29.13
CA PHE A 7 2.06 2.35 27.79
C PHE A 7 3.33 1.52 27.55
N SER A 8 3.52 1.10 26.31
CA SER A 8 4.81 0.54 25.87
C SER A 8 5.92 1.60 25.94
N THR A 9 7.18 1.16 25.87
CA THR A 9 8.33 2.09 25.79
C THR A 9 8.24 3.00 24.57
N GLU A 10 7.82 2.46 23.42
CA GLU A 10 7.66 3.20 22.18
C GLU A 10 6.51 4.22 22.28
N SER A 11 5.36 3.78 22.80
CA SER A 11 4.21 4.65 23.01
C SER A 11 4.52 5.82 23.94
N ARG A 12 5.28 5.58 25.03
CA ARG A 12 5.77 6.67 25.88
C ARG A 12 6.68 7.64 25.13
N GLY A 13 7.62 7.11 24.35
CA GLY A 13 8.51 7.93 23.52
C GLY A 13 7.74 8.81 22.53
N LEU A 14 6.71 8.26 21.89
CA LEU A 14 5.83 9.00 20.97
C LEU A 14 5.05 10.11 21.68
N LEU A 15 4.46 9.84 22.85
CA LEU A 15 3.74 10.86 23.62
C LEU A 15 4.66 12.01 24.07
N GLN A 16 5.88 11.69 24.47
CA GLN A 16 6.89 12.70 24.82
C GLN A 16 7.33 13.52 23.61
N ALA A 17 7.54 12.88 22.45
CA ALA A 17 7.86 13.59 21.21
C ALA A 17 6.72 14.52 20.75
N ARG A 18 5.48 14.19 21.10
CA ARG A 18 4.26 15.01 20.91
C ARG A 18 4.12 16.12 21.97
N GLN A 19 5.11 16.29 22.84
CA GLN A 19 5.18 17.31 23.89
C GLN A 19 4.06 17.19 24.93
N LEU A 20 3.60 15.97 25.23
CA LEU A 20 2.72 15.75 26.37
C LEU A 20 3.51 15.77 27.69
N SER A 21 2.95 16.41 28.71
CA SER A 21 3.47 16.35 30.09
C SER A 21 3.18 14.98 30.72
N ASP A 22 3.87 14.64 31.82
CA ASP A 22 3.60 13.39 32.56
C ASP A 22 2.16 13.33 33.11
N GLU A 23 1.58 14.49 33.43
CA GLU A 23 0.18 14.63 33.83
C GLU A 23 -0.74 14.34 32.64
N GLU A 24 -0.53 14.97 31.48
CA GLU A 24 -1.29 14.71 30.25
C GLU A 24 -1.19 13.24 29.81
N ILE A 25 -0.02 12.60 29.97
CA ILE A 25 0.16 11.16 29.70
C ILE A 25 -0.68 10.31 30.64
N THR A 26 -0.75 10.69 31.93
CA THR A 26 -1.56 9.99 32.93
C THR A 26 -3.07 10.17 32.68
N ASP A 27 -3.47 11.37 32.29
CA ASP A 27 -4.84 11.68 31.90
C ASP A 27 -5.25 10.92 30.65
N PHE A 28 -4.35 10.81 29.66
CA PHE A 28 -4.60 10.01 28.46
C PHE A 28 -4.75 8.52 28.78
N ALA A 29 -3.90 7.96 29.65
CA ALA A 29 -4.08 6.58 30.14
C ALA A 29 -5.43 6.38 30.85
N THR A 30 -5.92 7.41 31.54
CA THR A 30 -7.21 7.40 32.21
C THR A 30 -8.36 7.40 31.20
N LEU A 31 -8.28 8.19 30.13
CA LEU A 31 -9.27 8.18 29.03
C LEU A 31 -9.37 6.80 28.36
N ILE A 32 -8.24 6.16 28.08
CA ILE A 32 -8.24 4.79 27.53
C ILE A 32 -8.92 3.82 28.51
N GLN A 33 -8.62 3.93 29.80
CA GLN A 33 -9.20 3.06 30.82
C GLN A 33 -10.71 3.27 30.97
N GLN A 34 -11.18 4.50 30.90
CA GLN A 34 -12.61 4.84 30.94
C GLN A 34 -13.35 4.27 29.73
N MET A 35 -12.77 4.38 28.53
CA MET A 35 -13.33 3.75 27.33
C MET A 35 -13.48 2.23 27.54
N LYS A 36 -12.40 1.55 27.99
CA LYS A 36 -12.40 0.09 28.22
C LYS A 36 -13.44 -0.37 29.25
N GLN A 37 -13.85 0.51 30.17
CA GLN A 37 -14.86 0.22 31.19
C GLN A 37 -16.26 0.70 30.81
N SER A 38 -16.39 1.45 29.72
CA SER A 38 -17.67 1.98 29.27
C SER A 38 -18.52 0.89 28.63
N GLU A 39 -19.84 0.96 28.84
CA GLU A 39 -20.81 0.19 28.05
C GLU A 39 -21.12 0.88 26.70
N ASN A 40 -20.66 2.12 26.51
CA ASN A 40 -20.83 2.88 25.28
C ASN A 40 -19.87 2.40 24.20
N ASN A 41 -20.29 2.50 22.94
CA ASN A 41 -19.37 2.32 21.81
C ASN A 41 -18.38 3.50 21.70
N ALA A 42 -17.31 3.35 20.92
CA ALA A 42 -16.21 4.31 20.90
C ALA A 42 -16.69 5.70 20.46
N LYS A 43 -17.60 5.78 19.48
CA LYS A 43 -18.18 7.05 19.03
C LYS A 43 -19.05 7.71 20.10
N GLN A 44 -19.85 6.94 20.83
CA GLN A 44 -20.66 7.46 21.93
C GLN A 44 -19.78 7.99 23.07
N HIS A 45 -18.71 7.27 23.40
CA HIS A 45 -17.74 7.72 24.39
C HIS A 45 -17.04 9.01 23.95
N LEU A 46 -16.62 9.08 22.68
CA LEU A 46 -16.01 10.28 22.11
C LEU A 46 -16.93 11.51 22.17
N ASN A 47 -18.25 11.34 21.98
CA ASN A 47 -19.23 12.41 22.14
C ASN A 47 -19.44 12.85 23.59
N SER A 48 -19.06 12.03 24.57
CA SER A 48 -19.18 12.37 26.00
C SER A 48 -17.97 13.12 26.55
N LEU A 49 -16.86 13.18 25.80
CA LEU A 49 -15.64 13.84 26.21
C LEU A 49 -15.79 15.37 26.21
N SER A 50 -15.17 16.01 27.19
CA SER A 50 -15.02 17.46 27.26
C SER A 50 -14.07 17.99 26.17
N PRO A 51 -14.13 19.29 25.85
CA PRO A 51 -13.21 19.89 24.88
C PRO A 51 -11.72 19.69 25.22
N GLN A 52 -11.38 19.70 26.51
CA GLN A 52 -10.01 19.48 27.00
C GLN A 52 -9.56 18.04 26.76
N GLU A 53 -10.44 17.06 27.03
CA GLU A 53 -10.17 15.64 26.79
C GLU A 53 -10.04 15.33 25.30
N LEU A 54 -10.86 15.97 24.44
CA LEU A 54 -10.75 15.86 22.99
C LEU A 54 -9.43 16.44 22.47
N GLU A 55 -8.98 17.56 23.01
CA GLU A 55 -7.70 18.17 22.64
C GLU A 55 -6.51 17.30 23.09
N LEU A 56 -6.59 16.74 24.30
CA LEU A 56 -5.62 15.75 24.77
C LEU A 56 -5.57 14.53 23.84
N LEU A 57 -6.73 13.98 23.46
CA LEU A 57 -6.85 12.85 22.56
C LEU A 57 -6.27 13.16 21.16
N ARG A 58 -6.53 14.37 20.64
CA ARG A 58 -5.98 14.85 19.37
C ARG A 58 -4.45 14.94 19.40
N LYS A 59 -3.89 15.56 20.44
CA LYS A 59 -2.45 15.72 20.65
C LYS A 59 -1.79 14.36 20.85
N ALA A 60 -2.38 13.52 21.70
CA ALA A 60 -1.92 12.16 21.97
C ALA A 60 -1.85 11.31 20.71
N ASN A 61 -2.72 11.52 19.71
CA ASN A 61 -2.74 10.79 18.43
C ASN A 61 -2.06 11.54 17.26
N SER A 62 -1.41 12.69 17.50
CA SER A 62 -0.81 13.54 16.44
C SER A 62 -1.75 13.94 15.31
N LEU A 63 -3.05 14.12 15.60
CA LEU A 63 -4.01 14.55 14.58
C LEU A 63 -3.86 16.04 14.29
N ALA A 64 -3.84 16.43 13.02
CA ALA A 64 -3.76 17.84 12.62
C ALA A 64 -5.05 18.59 12.93
N ASP A 65 -6.19 17.98 12.63
CA ASP A 65 -7.51 18.59 12.77
C ASP A 65 -8.20 18.21 14.09
N PRO A 66 -9.11 19.05 14.60
CA PRO A 66 -9.97 18.71 15.72
C PRO A 66 -10.80 17.45 15.46
N ILE A 67 -11.01 16.65 16.50
CA ILE A 67 -11.77 15.41 16.38
C ILE A 67 -13.27 15.72 16.30
N MET A 68 -13.93 15.29 15.22
CA MET A 68 -15.38 15.39 15.06
C MET A 68 -16.00 13.99 15.02
N ALA A 69 -16.75 13.64 16.08
CA ALA A 69 -17.37 12.31 16.23
C ALA A 69 -18.24 11.87 15.04
N SER A 70 -18.85 12.83 14.35
CA SER A 70 -19.70 12.59 13.18
C SER A 70 -18.92 12.18 11.94
N GLN A 71 -17.63 12.52 11.85
CA GLN A 71 -16.77 12.26 10.69
C GLN A 71 -15.85 11.05 10.86
N VAL A 72 -15.70 10.54 12.08
CA VAL A 72 -14.93 9.32 12.37
C VAL A 72 -15.80 8.08 12.25
N SER A 73 -15.24 7.00 11.70
CA SER A 73 -15.87 5.68 11.73
C SER A 73 -15.84 5.10 13.16
N GLU A 74 -16.51 3.97 13.37
CA GLU A 74 -16.42 3.27 14.66
C GLU A 74 -14.99 2.76 14.92
N GLU A 75 -14.30 2.30 13.88
CA GLU A 75 -12.91 1.87 13.94
C GLU A 75 -11.97 3.04 14.25
N GLY A 76 -12.12 4.13 13.50
CA GLY A 76 -11.37 5.36 13.69
C GLY A 76 -11.52 5.89 15.11
N ALA A 77 -12.75 5.85 15.66
CA ALA A 77 -13.00 6.22 17.04
C ALA A 77 -12.35 5.25 18.05
N MET A 78 -12.46 3.94 17.82
CA MET A 78 -11.89 2.90 18.68
C MET A 78 -10.37 3.03 18.79
N ASN A 79 -9.69 3.27 17.66
CA ASN A 79 -8.23 3.35 17.61
C ASN A 79 -7.65 4.61 18.25
N LEU A 80 -8.45 5.67 18.46
CA LEU A 80 -8.00 6.84 19.24
C LEU A 80 -7.70 6.50 20.70
N PHE A 81 -8.33 5.45 21.23
CA PHE A 81 -8.16 4.97 22.60
C PHE A 81 -7.20 3.78 22.68
N ARG A 82 -6.24 3.69 21.75
CA ARG A 82 -5.24 2.61 21.69
C ARG A 82 -3.85 3.15 22.00
N GLN A 83 -2.88 2.24 22.07
CA GLN A 83 -1.47 2.59 22.24
C GLN A 83 -1.04 3.52 21.08
N PRO A 84 -0.35 4.64 21.38
CA PRO A 84 0.23 5.57 20.41
C PRO A 84 1.07 4.96 19.28
N ASP A 85 1.65 3.78 19.52
CA ASP A 85 2.45 3.00 18.56
C ASP A 85 1.62 2.10 17.64
N ASN A 86 0.29 2.11 17.77
CA ASN A 86 -0.67 1.27 17.05
C ASN A 86 -0.51 -0.25 17.28
N SER A 87 0.21 -0.67 18.33
CA SER A 87 0.44 -2.09 18.63
C SER A 87 -0.83 -2.86 18.99
N ASP A 88 -1.86 -2.19 19.50
CA ASP A 88 -3.17 -2.78 19.82
C ASP A 88 -4.33 -2.14 19.05
N SER A 89 -4.02 -1.49 17.91
CA SER A 89 -5.03 -1.01 16.97
C SER A 89 -5.87 -2.17 16.42
N VAL A 90 -7.05 -1.84 15.90
CA VAL A 90 -7.99 -2.80 15.31
C VAL A 90 -8.39 -2.35 13.91
N ASP A 91 -8.61 -3.32 13.03
CA ASP A 91 -9.23 -3.15 11.72
C ASP A 91 -10.59 -3.87 11.79
N LEU A 92 -11.68 -3.12 11.99
CA LEU A 92 -13.01 -3.67 12.27
C LEU A 92 -13.69 -4.15 10.99
N ASN A 93 -13.45 -3.46 9.88
CA ASN A 93 -14.07 -3.79 8.60
C ASN A 93 -13.25 -4.84 7.79
N ASN A 94 -12.03 -5.14 8.25
CA ASN A 94 -11.07 -6.07 7.65
C ASN A 94 -10.65 -5.68 6.22
N ASP A 95 -10.53 -4.38 5.95
CA ASP A 95 -10.09 -3.85 4.66
C ASP A 95 -8.56 -3.62 4.58
N GLY A 96 -7.84 -3.90 5.68
CA GLY A 96 -6.40 -3.76 5.82
C GLY A 96 -5.92 -2.34 6.04
N ILE A 97 -6.84 -1.38 6.16
CA ILE A 97 -6.57 0.03 6.42
C ILE A 97 -6.94 0.29 7.86
N VAL A 98 -5.95 0.69 8.67
CA VAL A 98 -6.18 1.05 10.06
C VAL A 98 -6.61 2.52 10.11
N GLU A 99 -7.83 2.76 10.59
CA GLU A 99 -8.33 4.12 10.78
C GLU A 99 -7.99 4.63 12.19
N VAL A 100 -7.37 5.81 12.32
CA VAL A 100 -7.15 6.49 13.62
C VAL A 100 -7.76 7.88 13.53
N GLY A 101 -8.91 8.07 14.18
CA GLY A 101 -9.76 9.22 13.90
C GLY A 101 -10.23 9.19 12.43
N VAL A 102 -9.86 10.21 11.65
CA VAL A 102 -10.12 10.26 10.19
C VAL A 102 -8.92 9.84 9.35
N ALA A 103 -7.76 9.64 9.99
CA ALA A 103 -6.56 9.22 9.30
C ALA A 103 -6.68 7.75 8.89
N ARG A 104 -6.22 7.42 7.68
CA ARG A 104 -6.26 6.08 7.11
C ARG A 104 -4.84 5.63 6.83
N ASN A 105 -4.39 4.60 7.53
CA ASN A 105 -3.02 4.11 7.46
C ASN A 105 -2.98 2.72 6.84
N VAL A 106 -2.12 2.54 5.84
CA VAL A 106 -1.75 1.20 5.37
C VAL A 106 -0.77 0.63 6.37
N GLN A 107 -1.09 -0.56 6.90
CA GLN A 107 -0.23 -1.29 7.82
C GLN A 107 -0.12 -2.74 7.36
N PHE A 108 1.09 -3.29 7.40
CA PHE A 108 1.33 -4.71 7.21
C PHE A 108 2.28 -5.26 8.29
N PRO A 109 1.96 -6.40 8.92
CA PRO A 109 0.70 -7.14 8.81
C PRO A 109 -0.49 -6.29 9.29
N PRO A 110 -1.71 -6.58 8.81
CA PRO A 110 -2.90 -5.86 9.24
C PRO A 110 -3.12 -6.06 10.74
N ALA A 111 -3.79 -5.11 11.39
CA ALA A 111 -3.95 -5.08 12.85
C ALA A 111 -4.64 -6.32 13.45
N ASN A 112 -5.47 -7.00 12.64
CA ASN A 112 -6.17 -8.24 12.98
C ASN A 112 -5.36 -9.52 12.66
N ALA A 113 -4.11 -9.41 12.19
CA ALA A 113 -3.26 -10.56 11.96
C ALA A 113 -2.86 -11.24 13.29
N PRO A 114 -2.75 -12.58 13.32
CA PRO A 114 -2.22 -13.28 14.49
C PRO A 114 -0.80 -12.81 14.87
N GLN A 115 -0.49 -12.79 16.17
CA GLN A 115 0.81 -12.33 16.67
C GLN A 115 2.01 -13.00 15.98
N TRP A 116 1.94 -14.30 15.70
CA TRP A 116 3.03 -15.02 15.04
C TRP A 116 3.31 -14.54 13.61
N VAL A 117 2.34 -13.90 12.95
CA VAL A 117 2.53 -13.23 11.64
C VAL A 117 3.31 -11.94 11.82
N SER A 118 2.95 -11.14 12.82
CA SER A 118 3.67 -9.91 13.19
C SER A 118 5.11 -10.20 13.58
N ASP A 119 5.34 -11.22 14.40
CA ASP A 119 6.69 -11.64 14.80
C ASP A 119 7.52 -12.11 13.60
N ALA A 120 6.90 -12.87 12.67
CA ALA A 120 7.56 -13.30 11.44
C ALA A 120 7.90 -12.12 10.51
N TRP A 121 7.05 -11.10 10.46
CA TRP A 121 7.31 -9.89 9.67
C TRP A 121 8.47 -9.06 10.23
N GLU A 122 8.51 -8.86 11.55
CA GLU A 122 9.61 -8.15 12.20
C GLU A 122 10.94 -8.86 11.96
N GLU A 123 10.99 -10.19 12.05
CA GLU A 123 12.22 -10.93 11.75
C GLU A 123 12.59 -10.84 10.25
N ALA A 124 11.61 -10.90 9.34
CA ALA A 124 11.86 -10.82 7.89
C ALA A 124 12.33 -9.44 7.40
N THR A 125 11.95 -8.38 8.11
CA THR A 125 12.28 -6.97 7.80
C THR A 125 13.43 -6.41 8.64
N LYS A 126 14.00 -7.22 9.53
CA LYS A 126 15.13 -6.84 10.37
C LYS A 126 16.31 -6.29 9.56
N GLY A 127 16.75 -5.10 9.93
CA GLY A 127 17.87 -4.41 9.26
C GLY A 127 17.50 -3.70 7.95
N MET A 128 16.23 -3.72 7.53
CA MET A 128 15.78 -2.87 6.42
C MET A 128 15.78 -1.39 6.80
N THR A 129 15.95 -0.52 5.81
CA THR A 129 15.68 0.90 6.01
C THR A 129 14.17 1.11 6.16
N TRP A 130 13.78 2.23 6.78
CA TRP A 130 12.37 2.60 6.88
C TRP A 130 11.68 2.66 5.51
N ALA A 131 12.35 3.22 4.49
CA ALA A 131 11.79 3.36 3.15
C ALA A 131 11.57 2.01 2.45
N ASP A 132 12.51 1.08 2.62
CA ASP A 132 12.38 -0.27 2.07
C ASP A 132 11.27 -1.05 2.77
N ARG A 133 11.18 -0.94 4.10
CA ARG A 133 10.12 -1.56 4.90
C ARG A 133 8.75 -0.99 4.51
N ALA A 134 8.57 0.33 4.43
CA ALA A 134 7.32 0.95 4.04
C ALA A 134 6.88 0.54 2.61
N THR A 135 7.84 0.44 1.68
CA THR A 135 7.58 -0.06 0.32
C THR A 135 7.12 -1.52 0.33
N ALA A 136 7.75 -2.34 1.17
CA ALA A 136 7.38 -3.73 1.34
C ALA A 136 5.99 -3.88 1.98
N GLU A 137 5.67 -3.11 3.03
CA GLU A 137 4.36 -3.10 3.67
C GLU A 137 3.26 -2.74 2.67
N LEU A 138 3.45 -1.69 1.88
CA LEU A 138 2.52 -1.29 0.82
C LEU A 138 2.33 -2.39 -0.22
N HIS A 139 3.40 -3.07 -0.61
CA HIS A 139 3.34 -4.15 -1.60
C HIS A 139 2.55 -5.35 -1.08
N LEU A 140 2.82 -5.78 0.15
CA LEU A 140 2.15 -6.92 0.77
C LEU A 140 0.68 -6.60 1.07
N HIS A 141 0.38 -5.40 1.57
CA HIS A 141 -0.99 -4.92 1.72
C HIS A 141 -1.73 -4.97 0.38
N SER A 142 -1.15 -4.42 -0.69
CA SER A 142 -1.76 -4.42 -2.02
C SER A 142 -1.95 -5.84 -2.59
N ALA A 143 -1.10 -6.80 -2.21
CA ALA A 143 -1.24 -8.19 -2.62
C ALA A 143 -2.47 -8.86 -1.99
N ILE A 144 -2.76 -8.57 -0.71
CA ILE A 144 -3.90 -9.12 0.03
C ILE A 144 -5.19 -8.40 -0.34
N TYR A 145 -5.21 -7.08 -0.20
CA TYR A 145 -6.42 -6.26 -0.28
C TYR A 145 -6.69 -5.68 -1.66
N GLY A 146 -5.69 -5.74 -2.56
CA GLY A 146 -5.74 -5.05 -3.83
C GLY A 146 -5.51 -3.54 -3.68
N ILE A 147 -5.69 -2.82 -4.78
CA ILE A 147 -5.77 -1.35 -4.79
C ILE A 147 -7.25 -0.97 -4.82
N ASN A 148 -7.64 -0.06 -3.93
CA ASN A 148 -8.95 0.57 -3.90
C ASN A 148 -8.92 1.87 -4.72
N ILE A 149 -9.73 1.96 -5.77
CA ILE A 149 -9.89 3.18 -6.58
C ILE A 149 -11.39 3.53 -6.58
N ASP A 150 -11.72 4.73 -6.10
CA ASP A 150 -13.10 5.26 -6.06
C ASP A 150 -14.12 4.33 -5.36
N GLY A 151 -13.69 3.63 -4.30
CA GLY A 151 -14.54 2.71 -3.54
C GLY A 151 -14.77 1.36 -4.21
N VAL A 152 -14.15 1.10 -5.36
CA VAL A 152 -14.15 -0.21 -6.01
C VAL A 152 -12.86 -0.94 -5.63
N SER A 153 -12.99 -1.99 -4.83
CA SER A 153 -11.86 -2.86 -4.53
C SER A 153 -11.56 -3.78 -5.71
N SER A 154 -10.28 -3.91 -6.04
CA SER A 154 -9.81 -4.89 -7.03
C SER A 154 -9.76 -6.33 -6.51
N LYS A 155 -9.88 -6.53 -5.18
CA LYS A 155 -9.95 -7.86 -4.56
C LYS A 155 -10.91 -7.86 -3.37
N THR A 156 -11.65 -8.95 -3.20
CA THR A 156 -12.33 -9.24 -1.93
C THR A 156 -11.34 -9.95 -1.02
N PRO A 157 -10.93 -9.36 0.12
CA PRO A 157 -10.01 -10.00 1.04
C PRO A 157 -10.65 -11.23 1.69
N LEU A 158 -9.82 -12.21 2.05
CA LEU A 158 -10.25 -13.34 2.87
C LEU A 158 -10.51 -12.88 4.30
N SER A 159 -11.35 -13.61 5.05
CA SER A 159 -11.44 -13.36 6.50
C SER A 159 -10.07 -13.57 7.16
N PRO A 160 -9.75 -12.93 8.30
CA PRO A 160 -8.44 -13.08 8.94
C PRO A 160 -8.06 -14.55 9.21
N GLY A 161 -9.02 -15.37 9.62
CA GLY A 161 -8.80 -16.81 9.84
C GLY A 161 -8.46 -17.58 8.57
N GLU A 162 -9.08 -17.22 7.44
CA GLU A 162 -8.78 -17.82 6.14
C GLU A 162 -7.48 -17.29 5.54
N GLN A 163 -7.23 -15.97 5.66
CA GLN A 163 -6.04 -15.28 5.16
C GLN A 163 -4.76 -15.86 5.77
N TRP A 164 -4.78 -16.11 7.08
CA TRP A 164 -3.64 -16.63 7.84
C TRP A 164 -3.69 -18.15 8.06
N SER A 165 -4.59 -18.85 7.35
CA SER A 165 -4.59 -20.32 7.29
C SER A 165 -3.46 -20.85 6.40
N GLU A 166 -3.19 -22.17 6.46
CA GLU A 166 -2.19 -22.80 5.59
C GLU A 166 -2.49 -22.59 4.10
N ALA A 167 -3.76 -22.73 3.71
CA ALA A 167 -4.19 -22.47 2.35
C ALA A 167 -4.07 -20.98 1.98
N GLY A 168 -4.40 -20.08 2.92
CA GLY A 168 -4.30 -18.63 2.73
C GLY A 168 -2.86 -18.16 2.52
N ILE A 169 -1.93 -18.62 3.36
CA ILE A 169 -0.50 -18.30 3.24
C ILE A 169 0.07 -18.88 1.94
N LYS A 170 -0.24 -20.15 1.61
CA LYS A 170 0.20 -20.76 0.34
C LYS A 170 -0.31 -19.97 -0.86
N ARG A 171 -1.56 -19.50 -0.82
CA ARG A 171 -2.14 -18.65 -1.86
C ARG A 171 -1.43 -17.29 -1.93
N LEU A 172 -1.18 -16.65 -0.79
CA LEU A 172 -0.45 -15.38 -0.73
C LEU A 172 0.92 -15.49 -1.40
N PHE A 173 1.74 -16.46 -1.01
CA PHE A 173 3.07 -16.62 -1.60
C PHE A 173 3.01 -17.01 -3.07
N LYS A 174 2.05 -17.85 -3.48
CA LYS A 174 1.82 -18.14 -4.90
C LYS A 174 1.55 -16.87 -5.71
N ASP A 175 0.69 -15.98 -5.21
CA ASP A 175 0.35 -14.72 -5.88
C ASP A 175 1.55 -13.76 -5.89
N LEU A 176 2.30 -13.65 -4.78
CA LEU A 176 3.50 -12.82 -4.67
C LEU A 176 4.61 -13.26 -5.64
N HIS A 177 4.90 -14.57 -5.67
CA HIS A 177 5.89 -15.15 -6.58
C HIS A 177 5.46 -15.02 -8.02
N GLY A 178 4.19 -15.28 -8.35
CA GLY A 178 3.68 -15.12 -9.71
C GLY A 178 3.75 -13.66 -10.19
N SER A 179 3.44 -12.69 -9.31
CA SER A 179 3.58 -11.27 -9.63
C SER A 179 5.05 -10.87 -9.85
N LEU A 180 5.97 -11.39 -9.04
CA LEU A 180 7.40 -11.18 -9.21
C LEU A 180 7.91 -11.82 -10.50
N GLU A 181 7.50 -13.05 -10.81
CA GLU A 181 7.86 -13.75 -12.04
C GLU A 181 7.43 -12.96 -13.27
N PHE A 182 6.19 -12.44 -13.26
CA PHE A 182 5.71 -11.54 -14.30
C PHE A 182 6.58 -10.28 -14.41
N ALA A 183 6.89 -9.59 -13.31
CA ALA A 183 7.73 -8.40 -13.32
C ALA A 183 9.16 -8.68 -13.82
N VAL A 184 9.74 -9.81 -13.42
CA VAL A 184 11.05 -10.28 -13.91
C VAL A 184 10.99 -10.64 -15.40
N SER A 185 9.88 -11.17 -15.90
CA SER A 185 9.73 -11.42 -17.35
C SER A 185 9.75 -10.13 -18.17
N LEU A 186 9.26 -9.02 -17.58
CA LEU A 186 9.25 -7.69 -18.21
C LEU A 186 10.62 -7.00 -18.13
N ASP A 187 11.20 -6.88 -16.94
CA ASP A 187 12.37 -6.02 -16.70
C ASP A 187 13.66 -6.79 -16.35
N GLY A 188 13.59 -8.13 -16.28
CA GLY A 188 14.71 -8.98 -15.85
C GLY A 188 14.94 -8.94 -14.34
N TRP A 189 16.04 -9.56 -13.89
CA TRP A 189 16.44 -9.58 -12.48
C TRP A 189 17.14 -8.29 -12.06
N THR A 190 16.35 -7.26 -11.80
CA THR A 190 16.83 -6.01 -11.21
C THR A 190 17.24 -6.20 -9.74
N PRO A 191 18.06 -5.31 -9.14
CA PRO A 191 18.34 -5.33 -7.71
C PRO A 191 17.07 -5.32 -6.85
N GLN A 192 16.04 -4.57 -7.27
CA GLN A 192 14.75 -4.48 -6.59
C GLN A 192 13.99 -5.81 -6.63
N HIS A 193 14.00 -6.53 -7.77
CA HIS A 193 13.38 -7.85 -7.89
C HIS A 193 14.08 -8.89 -7.00
N LYS A 194 15.41 -8.85 -6.93
CA LYS A 194 16.19 -9.73 -6.04
C LYS A 194 15.90 -9.42 -4.56
N ALA A 195 15.86 -8.15 -4.19
CA ALA A 195 15.53 -7.73 -2.83
C ALA A 195 14.11 -8.18 -2.42
N ARG A 196 13.15 -8.09 -3.35
CA ARG A 196 11.77 -8.55 -3.14
C ARG A 196 11.70 -10.07 -2.97
N LEU A 197 12.39 -10.84 -3.81
CA LEU A 197 12.49 -12.30 -3.65
C LEU A 197 13.05 -12.68 -2.27
N ALA A 198 14.17 -12.05 -1.89
CA ALA A 198 14.82 -12.34 -0.62
C ALA A 198 13.93 -12.00 0.59
N LEU A 199 13.12 -10.93 0.50
CA LEU A 199 12.11 -10.64 1.52
C LEU A 199 11.05 -11.75 1.60
N TYR A 200 10.54 -12.23 0.47
CA TYR A 200 9.53 -13.28 0.47
C TYR A 200 10.06 -14.56 1.09
N GLU A 201 11.27 -14.96 0.74
CA GLU A 201 11.92 -16.16 1.30
C GLU A 201 12.14 -16.03 2.81
N ARG A 202 12.61 -14.87 3.29
CA ARG A 202 12.75 -14.61 4.74
C ARG A 202 11.40 -14.67 5.44
N PHE A 203 10.37 -14.07 4.85
CA PHE A 203 9.04 -14.04 5.46
C PHE A 203 8.38 -15.42 5.47
N GLU A 204 8.45 -16.18 4.38
CA GLU A 204 7.94 -17.57 4.32
C GLU A 204 8.67 -18.46 5.33
N SER A 205 9.99 -18.31 5.44
CA SER A 205 10.81 -19.04 6.43
C SER A 205 10.45 -18.65 7.87
N ALA A 206 10.26 -17.36 8.16
CA ALA A 206 9.91 -16.90 9.50
C ALA A 206 8.49 -17.36 9.89
N LEU A 207 7.53 -17.31 8.97
CA LEU A 207 6.18 -17.85 9.18
C LEU A 207 6.23 -19.36 9.46
N SER A 208 7.07 -20.11 8.75
CA SER A 208 7.24 -21.55 8.97
C SER A 208 7.85 -21.87 10.35
N ALA A 209 8.72 -21.01 10.86
CA ALA A 209 9.34 -21.17 12.17
C ALA A 209 8.43 -20.75 13.34
N SER A 210 7.61 -19.73 13.13
CA SER A 210 6.74 -19.13 14.16
C SER A 210 5.32 -19.68 14.17
N ALA A 211 4.87 -20.34 13.09
CA ALA A 211 3.54 -20.92 13.03
C ALA A 211 3.37 -22.08 14.04
N PRO A 212 2.16 -22.29 14.58
CA PRO A 212 1.87 -23.47 15.39
C PRO A 212 2.20 -24.74 14.59
N SER A 213 2.71 -25.78 15.28
CA SER A 213 3.39 -26.99 14.77
C SER A 213 2.70 -27.81 13.66
N ALA A 214 1.55 -27.37 13.15
CA ALA A 214 0.80 -27.94 12.04
C ALA A 214 1.14 -27.33 10.66
N PHE A 215 1.89 -26.22 10.57
CA PHE A 215 2.22 -25.59 9.30
C PHE A 215 3.52 -26.15 8.69
N ASN A 216 3.41 -26.96 7.63
CA ASN A 216 4.54 -27.31 6.76
C ASN A 216 4.42 -26.53 5.43
N LEU A 217 5.06 -25.36 5.36
CA LEU A 217 5.10 -24.50 4.16
C LEU A 217 6.20 -24.89 3.16
N SER A 218 6.98 -25.94 3.46
CA SER A 218 8.10 -26.40 2.66
C SER A 218 7.66 -27.10 1.36
N GLN A 219 7.11 -26.37 0.38
CA GLN A 219 7.00 -26.83 -1.02
C GLN A 219 6.62 -25.76 -2.07
N SER A 220 6.47 -24.47 -1.73
CA SER A 220 6.07 -23.43 -2.72
C SER A 220 7.21 -22.91 -3.61
N ALA A 221 8.43 -22.83 -3.08
CA ALA A 221 9.51 -22.07 -3.72
C ALA A 221 10.33 -22.86 -4.76
N GLN A 222 10.29 -24.19 -4.78
CA GLN A 222 11.24 -24.99 -5.56
C GLN A 222 10.79 -25.35 -6.98
N SER A 223 9.54 -25.10 -7.39
CA SER A 223 9.06 -25.55 -8.71
C SER A 223 8.82 -24.46 -9.76
N SER A 224 8.90 -23.17 -9.41
CA SER A 224 8.63 -22.07 -10.40
C SER A 224 9.88 -21.27 -10.78
N PHE A 225 10.88 -21.18 -9.91
CA PHE A 225 12.15 -20.52 -10.23
C PHE A 225 13.23 -21.58 -10.37
N GLY A 226 13.66 -21.86 -11.60
CA GLY A 226 14.85 -22.69 -11.84
C GLY A 226 16.03 -22.12 -11.05
N ASN A 227 16.74 -23.01 -10.34
CA ASN A 227 17.87 -22.74 -9.44
C ASN A 227 18.64 -21.44 -9.73
N HIS A 228 18.23 -20.34 -9.09
CA HIS A 228 19.04 -19.15 -8.94
C HIS A 228 19.27 -18.91 -7.45
N SER A 229 20.11 -19.76 -6.87
CA SER A 229 20.77 -19.47 -5.60
C SER A 229 21.61 -18.20 -5.78
N VAL A 230 21.42 -17.23 -4.90
CA VAL A 230 22.31 -16.08 -4.76
C VAL A 230 23.57 -16.57 -4.05
N ALA A 231 24.55 -17.03 -4.84
CA ALA A 231 25.91 -17.27 -4.39
C ALA A 231 26.87 -16.33 -5.15
N GLU A 232 27.92 -15.95 -4.43
CA GLU A 232 28.84 -14.83 -4.67
C GLU A 232 29.56 -14.81 -6.04
N ALA A 233 30.05 -13.61 -6.35
CA ALA A 233 30.75 -13.17 -7.55
C ALA A 233 31.73 -14.19 -8.18
N GLN A 234 31.54 -14.45 -9.48
CA GLN A 234 32.61 -14.54 -10.49
C GLN A 234 32.02 -14.73 -11.91
N GLU A 235 32.35 -13.80 -12.81
CA GLU A 235 32.35 -14.01 -14.27
C GLU A 235 33.63 -14.79 -14.69
N PRO A 236 33.77 -15.27 -15.95
CA PRO A 236 32.78 -15.50 -17.02
C PRO A 236 32.91 -16.88 -17.70
N ALA A 237 31.84 -17.39 -18.35
CA ALA A 237 31.99 -18.29 -19.49
C ALA A 237 30.72 -18.34 -20.37
N LYS A 238 30.97 -18.40 -21.67
CA LYS A 238 30.05 -18.25 -22.80
C LYS A 238 29.12 -19.47 -22.99
N GLU A 239 27.95 -19.15 -23.55
CA GLU A 239 27.18 -19.87 -24.59
C GLU A 239 25.73 -20.17 -24.21
N ALA A 240 24.81 -19.35 -24.75
CA ALA A 240 23.65 -19.79 -25.53
C ALA A 240 22.77 -18.55 -25.85
N GLU A 241 23.08 -17.87 -26.94
CA GLU A 241 22.16 -16.90 -27.55
C GLU A 241 21.51 -17.49 -28.81
N HIS A 242 20.37 -16.88 -29.16
CA HIS A 242 19.52 -17.07 -30.35
C HIS A 242 18.48 -18.18 -30.16
N THR A 243 17.25 -17.86 -29.74
CA THR A 243 16.22 -17.33 -30.66
C THR A 243 15.12 -16.46 -30.00
N THR A 244 15.13 -16.26 -28.68
CA THR A 244 14.00 -15.67 -27.94
C THR A 244 14.05 -14.14 -27.74
N SER A 245 15.17 -13.45 -28.03
CA SER A 245 15.32 -12.03 -27.64
C SER A 245 14.51 -11.04 -28.51
N LYS A 246 14.48 -11.23 -29.84
CA LYS A 246 13.81 -10.28 -30.75
C LYS A 246 12.29 -10.30 -30.67
N GLU A 247 11.71 -11.45 -30.36
CA GLU A 247 10.25 -11.60 -30.21
C GLU A 247 9.79 -11.01 -28.87
N ASN A 248 10.57 -11.23 -27.81
CA ASN A 248 10.34 -10.63 -26.51
C ASN A 248 10.56 -9.10 -26.50
N GLU A 249 11.54 -8.58 -27.26
CA GLU A 249 11.72 -7.13 -27.46
C GLU A 249 10.51 -6.50 -28.17
N LYS A 250 9.98 -7.15 -29.22
CA LYS A 250 8.77 -6.67 -29.91
C LYS A 250 7.55 -6.68 -29.01
N ILE A 251 7.38 -7.72 -28.18
CA ILE A 251 6.26 -7.80 -27.23
C ILE A 251 6.37 -6.73 -26.14
N ARG A 252 7.59 -6.47 -25.63
CA ARG A 252 7.86 -5.36 -24.70
C ARG A 252 7.52 -4.02 -25.32
N GLU A 253 8.02 -3.77 -26.54
CA GLU A 253 7.75 -2.53 -27.25
C GLU A 253 6.26 -2.34 -27.52
N LEU A 254 5.54 -3.42 -27.87
CA LEU A 254 4.10 -3.41 -28.10
C LEU A 254 3.32 -3.10 -26.82
N ASN A 255 3.67 -3.70 -25.69
CA ASN A 255 3.00 -3.48 -24.41
C ASN A 255 3.24 -2.07 -23.86
N THR A 256 4.47 -1.56 -23.99
CA THR A 256 4.81 -0.18 -23.65
C THR A 256 4.04 0.80 -24.55
N LEU A 257 3.92 0.50 -25.85
CA LEU A 257 3.16 1.31 -26.79
C LEU A 257 1.65 1.26 -26.52
N LEU A 258 1.13 0.12 -26.06
CA LEU A 258 -0.27 -0.03 -25.65
C LEU A 258 -0.56 0.76 -24.36
N LEU A 259 0.35 0.75 -23.39
CA LEU A 259 0.24 1.55 -22.17
C LEU A 259 0.27 3.06 -22.48
N TYR A 260 1.19 3.50 -23.35
CA TYR A 260 1.25 4.89 -23.79
C TYR A 260 0.06 5.30 -24.64
N ALA A 261 -0.42 4.45 -25.54
CA ALA A 261 -1.64 4.70 -26.31
C ALA A 261 -2.88 4.79 -25.40
N ARG A 262 -2.97 3.94 -24.37
CA ARG A 262 -4.05 3.97 -23.37
C ARG A 262 -4.02 5.21 -22.49
N LEU A 263 -2.84 5.74 -22.20
CA LEU A 263 -2.64 6.98 -21.48
C LEU A 263 -2.70 8.22 -22.40
N GLY A 264 -2.80 8.05 -23.73
CA GLY A 264 -2.76 9.17 -24.67
C GLY A 264 -1.40 9.88 -24.75
N ILE A 265 -0.33 9.19 -24.34
CA ILE A 265 1.05 9.67 -24.33
C ILE A 265 1.68 9.42 -25.70
N ASP A 266 2.22 10.48 -26.30
CA ASP A 266 2.98 10.38 -27.55
C ASP A 266 4.40 9.86 -27.28
N LYS A 267 4.63 8.57 -27.57
CA LYS A 267 5.93 7.90 -27.42
C LYS A 267 7.07 8.69 -28.08
N GLN A 268 6.83 9.34 -29.22
CA GLN A 268 7.86 10.11 -29.93
C GLN A 268 8.36 11.32 -29.13
N LYS A 269 7.54 11.88 -28.23
CA LYS A 269 7.96 12.98 -27.35
C LYS A 269 8.83 12.49 -26.20
N LEU A 270 8.54 11.30 -25.67
CA LEU A 270 9.35 10.68 -24.63
C LEU A 270 10.70 10.20 -25.17
N ASP A 271 10.71 9.62 -26.37
CA ASP A 271 11.94 9.18 -27.04
C ASP A 271 12.87 10.37 -27.32
N LYS A 272 12.33 11.51 -27.78
CA LYS A 272 13.09 12.76 -27.94
C LYS A 272 13.66 13.32 -26.63
N ILE A 273 12.99 13.11 -25.50
CA ILE A 273 13.51 13.53 -24.18
C ILE A 273 14.62 12.58 -23.75
N ALA A 274 14.47 11.27 -23.98
CA ALA A 274 15.50 10.28 -23.68
C ALA A 274 16.77 10.51 -24.54
N GLU A 275 16.62 10.82 -25.82
CA GLU A 275 17.73 11.22 -26.69
C GLU A 275 18.47 12.45 -26.16
N LYS A 276 17.73 13.50 -25.74
CA LYS A 276 18.33 14.70 -25.12
C LYS A 276 19.01 14.41 -23.79
N MET A 277 18.50 13.49 -22.99
CA MET A 277 19.15 13.06 -21.74
C MET A 277 20.49 12.36 -22.06
N ALA A 278 20.51 11.47 -23.05
CA ALA A 278 21.72 10.78 -23.50
C ALA A 278 22.75 11.75 -24.13
N GLU A 279 22.29 12.78 -24.84
CA GLU A 279 23.15 13.86 -25.36
C GLU A 279 23.80 14.67 -24.22
N VAL A 280 23.03 15.05 -23.20
CA VAL A 280 23.54 15.81 -22.02
C VAL A 280 24.52 14.97 -21.20
N GLU A 281 24.30 13.66 -21.11
CA GLU A 281 25.16 12.74 -20.38
C GLU A 281 26.51 12.54 -21.09
N ASN A 282 26.49 12.38 -22.42
CA ASN A 282 27.69 12.16 -23.24
C ASN A 282 28.44 13.45 -23.65
N ASP A 283 27.89 14.64 -23.39
CA ASP A 283 28.55 15.90 -23.75
C ASP A 283 29.79 16.17 -22.86
N PRO A 284 31.02 16.18 -23.41
CA PRO A 284 32.24 16.40 -22.63
C PRO A 284 32.45 17.87 -22.22
N THR A 285 31.64 18.81 -22.73
CA THR A 285 31.79 20.26 -22.51
C THR A 285 31.02 20.78 -21.28
N LEU A 286 30.11 19.97 -20.73
CA LEU A 286 29.28 20.34 -19.57
C LEU A 286 29.92 19.92 -18.25
N SER A 287 29.96 20.83 -17.28
CA SER A 287 30.40 20.51 -15.92
C SER A 287 29.41 19.54 -15.25
N LYS A 288 29.89 18.74 -14.28
CA LYS A 288 29.03 17.80 -13.53
C LYS A 288 27.77 18.46 -12.94
N ALA A 289 27.90 19.69 -12.43
CA ALA A 289 26.77 20.45 -11.89
C ALA A 289 25.78 20.92 -12.97
N GLN A 290 26.29 21.26 -14.17
CA GLN A 290 25.45 21.66 -15.31
C GLN A 290 24.72 20.46 -15.93
N LYS A 291 25.39 19.30 -16.01
CA LYS A 291 24.76 18.03 -16.43
C LYS A 291 23.63 17.64 -15.49
N TYR A 292 23.90 17.66 -14.18
CA TYR A 292 22.89 17.35 -13.16
C TYR A 292 21.65 18.24 -13.28
N LYS A 293 21.84 19.56 -13.41
CA LYS A 293 20.72 20.50 -13.54
C LYS A 293 19.92 20.31 -14.84
N LYS A 294 20.58 19.97 -15.95
CA LYS A 294 19.91 19.70 -17.24
C LYS A 294 19.17 18.36 -17.24
N LEU A 295 19.77 17.31 -16.67
CA LEU A 295 19.15 16.00 -16.52
C LEU A 295 17.90 16.09 -15.63
N GLN A 296 18.00 16.80 -14.50
CA GLN A 296 16.86 17.03 -13.60
C GLN A 296 15.70 17.77 -14.30
N ALA A 297 16.00 18.77 -15.12
CA ALA A 297 14.99 19.50 -15.88
C ALA A 297 14.31 18.62 -16.97
N LEU A 298 15.07 17.77 -17.64
CA LEU A 298 14.55 16.85 -18.65
C LEU A 298 13.71 15.72 -18.03
N GLU A 299 14.12 15.24 -16.86
CA GLU A 299 13.36 14.24 -16.10
C GLU A 299 12.06 14.81 -15.53
N GLN A 300 12.09 16.07 -15.08
CA GLN A 300 10.88 16.78 -14.66
C GLN A 300 9.92 16.99 -15.85
N GLN A 301 10.43 17.35 -17.02
CA GLN A 301 9.64 17.46 -18.24
C GLN A 301 9.02 16.11 -18.66
N ARG A 302 9.73 15.00 -18.42
CA ARG A 302 9.21 13.64 -18.66
C ARG A 302 8.05 13.31 -17.72
N LEU A 303 8.18 13.63 -16.44
CA LEU A 303 7.14 13.39 -15.43
C LEU A 303 5.89 14.24 -15.67
N GLU A 304 6.05 15.50 -16.05
CA GLU A 304 4.93 16.39 -16.37
C GLU A 304 4.08 15.88 -17.54
N ILE A 305 4.71 15.33 -18.59
CA ILE A 305 3.98 14.74 -19.72
C ILE A 305 3.16 13.51 -19.29
N ILE A 306 3.69 12.70 -18.38
CA ILE A 306 2.99 11.51 -17.87
C ILE A 306 1.83 11.92 -16.98
N GLU A 307 2.03 12.90 -16.09
CA GLU A 307 1.00 13.40 -15.19
C GLU A 307 -0.13 14.13 -15.94
N GLU A 308 0.21 14.95 -16.95
CA GLU A 308 -0.79 15.61 -17.79
C GLU A 308 -1.63 14.61 -18.57
N ALA A 309 -1.00 13.55 -19.08
CA ALA A 309 -1.68 12.48 -19.77
C ALA A 309 -2.64 11.70 -18.85
N GLN A 310 -2.20 11.36 -17.63
CA GLN A 310 -3.07 10.76 -16.61
C GLN A 310 -4.26 11.66 -16.26
N ARG A 311 -4.04 12.98 -16.08
CA ARG A 311 -5.13 13.93 -15.83
C ARG A 311 -6.12 13.99 -16.98
N ARG A 312 -5.65 14.02 -18.23
CA ARG A 312 -6.51 14.03 -19.43
C ARG A 312 -7.35 12.74 -19.53
N THR A 313 -6.78 11.59 -19.24
CA THR A 313 -7.53 10.32 -19.21
C THR A 313 -8.60 10.34 -18.12
N MET A 314 -8.26 10.77 -16.90
CA MET A 314 -9.24 10.93 -15.83
C MET A 314 -10.35 11.92 -16.20
N GLU A 315 -10.03 13.02 -16.88
CA GLU A 315 -11.03 13.99 -17.33
C GLU A 315 -11.91 13.43 -18.46
N GLN A 316 -11.35 12.68 -19.40
CA GLN A 316 -12.12 12.00 -20.45
C GLN A 316 -13.02 10.90 -19.89
N GLU A 317 -12.56 10.14 -18.90
CA GLU A 317 -13.38 9.14 -18.21
C GLU A 317 -14.49 9.80 -17.40
N LYS A 318 -14.22 10.91 -16.71
CA LYS A 318 -15.26 11.74 -16.06
C LYS A 318 -16.29 12.26 -17.06
N ARG A 319 -15.86 12.75 -18.22
CA ARG A 319 -16.77 13.19 -19.30
C ARG A 319 -17.59 12.03 -19.86
N LYS A 320 -17.00 10.85 -20.00
CA LYS A 320 -17.69 9.64 -20.48
C LYS A 320 -18.69 9.10 -19.46
N ALA A 321 -18.37 9.15 -18.17
CA ALA A 321 -19.28 8.81 -17.08
C ALA A 321 -20.48 9.76 -17.06
N LEU A 322 -20.25 11.08 -17.17
CA LEU A 322 -21.31 12.08 -17.28
C LEU A 322 -22.22 11.85 -18.51
N LEU A 323 -21.66 11.47 -19.65
CA LEU A 323 -22.43 11.12 -20.84
C LEU A 323 -23.21 9.81 -20.68
N GLY A 324 -22.67 8.85 -19.93
CA GLY A 324 -23.35 7.60 -19.57
C GLY A 324 -24.55 7.85 -18.67
N ASP A 325 -24.39 8.69 -17.63
CA ASP A 325 -25.48 9.08 -16.74
C ASP A 325 -26.58 9.84 -17.50
N LEU A 326 -26.19 10.74 -18.42
CA LEU A 326 -27.13 11.45 -19.30
C LEU A 326 -27.92 10.50 -20.21
N ALA A 327 -27.28 9.46 -20.76
CA ALA A 327 -27.93 8.45 -21.59
C ALA A 327 -28.93 7.60 -20.79
N VAL A 328 -28.58 7.24 -19.55
CA VAL A 328 -29.47 6.51 -18.63
C VAL A 328 -30.69 7.36 -18.22
N THR A 329 -30.51 8.67 -18.03
CA THR A 329 -31.65 9.58 -17.79
C THR A 329 -32.56 9.74 -19.01
N ASP A 330 -32.01 9.76 -20.23
CA ASP A 330 -32.79 9.88 -21.47
C ASP A 330 -33.61 8.61 -21.74
N GLU A 331 -33.08 7.42 -21.42
CA GLU A 331 -33.85 6.17 -21.46
C GLU A 331 -34.98 6.14 -20.42
N ARG A 332 -34.74 6.58 -19.17
CA ARG A 332 -35.80 6.66 -18.14
C ARG A 332 -36.91 7.64 -18.52
N LEU A 333 -36.58 8.75 -19.17
CA LEU A 333 -37.55 9.74 -19.65
C LEU A 333 -38.40 9.18 -20.81
N LYS A 334 -37.81 8.39 -21.71
CA LYS A 334 -38.54 7.68 -22.77
C LYS A 334 -39.45 6.60 -22.21
N GLU A 335 -38.99 5.82 -21.23
CA GLU A 335 -39.81 4.80 -20.57
C GLU A 335 -40.98 5.40 -19.77
N GLN A 336 -40.78 6.51 -19.06
CA GLN A 336 -41.85 7.21 -18.37
C GLN A 336 -42.87 7.80 -19.36
N SER A 337 -42.41 8.35 -20.48
CA SER A 337 -43.29 8.88 -21.53
C SER A 337 -44.11 7.76 -22.18
N LEU A 338 -43.51 6.60 -22.47
CA LEU A 338 -44.19 5.40 -22.99
C LEU A 338 -45.24 4.84 -22.01
N LYS A 339 -44.91 4.79 -20.71
CA LYS A 339 -45.87 4.38 -19.66
C LYS A 339 -47.05 5.35 -19.54
N SER A 340 -46.84 6.64 -19.76
CA SER A 340 -47.92 7.63 -19.75
C SER A 340 -48.85 7.56 -20.97
N LEU A 341 -48.36 7.03 -22.11
CA LEU A 341 -49.11 6.81 -23.35
C LEU A 341 -49.91 5.50 -23.36
N LEU A 342 -49.42 4.46 -22.67
CA LEU A 342 -50.07 3.15 -22.54
C LEU A 342 -51.08 3.07 -21.37
N GLY A 343 -51.21 4.14 -20.58
CA GLY A 343 -52.11 4.24 -19.43
C GLY A 343 -53.36 5.10 -19.66
N ARG A 344 -53.93 5.12 -20.88
CA ARG A 344 -55.24 5.71 -21.18
C ARG A 344 -56.16 4.70 -21.85
#